data_AF-A0A8B7E1W4-F1
#
_entry.id   AF-A0A8B7E1W4-F1
#
_cell.length_a   1.000
_cell.length_b   1.000
_cell.length_c   1.000
_cell.angle_alpha   90.00
_cell.angle_beta   90.00
_cell.angle_gamma   90.00
#
_symmetry.space_group_name_H-M   'P 1'
#
loop_
_entity.id
_entity.type
_entity.pdbx_description
1 polymer ?
#
loop_
_entity_poly.entity_id
_entity_poly.type
_entity_poly.pdbx_seq_one_letter_code
_entity_poly.pdbx_strand_id
1 'polypeptide(L)'
;MRVILGVVLLSVVTHGLDVLIRDYETSLKTGELVATIPVLAMSYKISFDLKPKLYSYGFHSVLHFTVGNDVSEYGDRTPALWFRPYESNYKGFHISAPINGNKNRGIFIDTLPLNVWTNVFISQQRVVDNYVFTIKINGTNAFSENNTKPQKFDNVKVFASDPWYPSQDGSIKNLILENGEPGETLAKAVLKSKYFVYNEVEETLKKNNVVAILSKLEQLFDIYFDLKLNSFSDGFRSVIHFTIGEDNSIYGDRIPG
;
A
#
# COMPACT_ATOMS: atom_id res chain seq x y z
N MET A 1 47.32 0.56 0.72
CA MET A 1 46.38 0.57 -0.43
C MET A 1 44.99 0.33 0.12
N ARG A 2 44.16 1.38 0.25
CA ARG A 2 42.79 1.27 0.77
C ARG A 2 41.86 0.99 -0.42
N VAL A 3 41.34 -0.23 -0.50
CA VAL A 3 40.26 -0.57 -1.42
C VAL A 3 38.98 -0.01 -0.78
N ILE A 4 38.49 1.10 -1.29
CA ILE A 4 37.14 1.56 -1.00
C ILE A 4 36.23 0.72 -1.89
N LEU A 5 35.54 -0.27 -1.33
CA LEU A 5 34.37 -0.86 -1.97
C LEU A 5 33.28 0.21 -1.95
N GLY A 6 33.23 1.01 -3.00
CA GLY A 6 32.07 1.83 -3.30
C GLY A 6 30.93 0.89 -3.69
N VAL A 7 29.99 0.69 -2.77
CA VAL A 7 28.68 0.15 -3.14
C VAL A 7 28.02 1.22 -4.00
N VAL A 8 28.07 1.06 -5.31
CA VAL A 8 27.22 1.79 -6.23
C VAL A 8 25.82 1.23 -6.02
N LEU A 9 25.05 1.86 -5.12
CA LEU A 9 23.60 1.77 -5.20
C LEU A 9 23.23 2.44 -6.52
N LEU A 10 23.02 1.62 -7.55
CA LEU A 10 22.31 2.06 -8.74
C LEU A 10 20.89 2.38 -8.26
N SER A 11 20.66 3.63 -7.85
CA SER A 11 19.31 4.16 -7.68
C SER A 11 18.71 4.20 -9.08
N VAL A 12 18.18 3.06 -9.52
CA VAL A 12 17.16 3.04 -10.56
C VAL A 12 16.11 3.98 -10.03
N VAL A 13 15.99 5.15 -10.67
CA VAL A 13 14.98 6.15 -10.36
C VAL A 13 13.66 5.40 -10.28
N THR A 14 13.13 5.25 -9.07
CA THR A 14 11.91 4.48 -8.83
C THR A 14 10.77 5.24 -9.46
N HIS A 15 10.48 4.96 -10.74
CA HIS A 15 9.35 5.54 -11.44
C HIS A 15 8.06 5.01 -10.82
N GLY A 16 7.05 5.88 -10.72
CA GLY A 16 5.73 5.48 -10.21
C GLY A 16 5.75 4.82 -8.83
N LEU A 17 6.67 5.23 -7.93
CA LEU A 17 6.76 4.70 -6.58
C LEU A 17 5.72 5.37 -5.68
N ASP A 18 4.72 4.60 -5.25
CA ASP A 18 3.71 4.98 -4.28
C ASP A 18 3.90 4.19 -2.99
N VAL A 19 4.09 4.90 -1.87
CA VAL A 19 4.07 4.29 -0.52
C VAL A 19 2.63 4.34 -0.01
N LEU A 20 1.93 3.22 -0.08
CA LEU A 20 0.50 3.11 0.29
C LEU A 20 0.32 2.92 1.79
N ILE A 21 1.22 2.17 2.44
CA ILE A 21 1.31 2.03 3.90
C ILE A 21 2.80 2.12 4.28
N ARG A 22 3.15 2.96 5.25
CA ARG A 22 4.54 3.14 5.72
C ARG A 22 4.98 2.01 6.65
N ASP A 23 6.15 2.16 7.26
CA ASP A 23 6.74 1.19 8.19
C ASP A 23 6.11 1.25 9.60
N TYR A 24 4.78 1.22 9.67
CA TYR A 24 4.05 1.06 10.93
C TYR A 24 3.10 -0.13 10.84
N GLU A 25 2.98 -0.85 11.94
CA GLU A 25 2.14 -2.04 11.99
C GLU A 25 0.66 -1.66 11.83
N THR A 26 0.07 -2.06 10.71
CA THR A 26 -1.33 -1.81 10.37
C THR A 26 -2.11 -3.11 10.51
N SER A 27 -3.01 -3.20 11.49
CA SER A 27 -3.89 -4.36 11.62
C SER A 27 -4.88 -4.44 10.46
N LEU A 28 -5.07 -5.65 9.93
CA LEU A 28 -6.04 -5.92 8.86
C LEU A 28 -7.47 -5.79 9.40
N LYS A 29 -8.33 -5.09 8.66
CA LYS A 29 -9.73 -4.85 9.01
C LYS A 29 -10.57 -4.95 7.75
N THR A 30 -11.66 -5.71 7.80
CA THR A 30 -12.57 -5.90 6.66
C THR A 30 -13.00 -4.56 6.06
N GLY A 31 -12.84 -4.43 4.74
CA GLY A 31 -13.28 -3.27 3.97
C GLY A 31 -12.41 -2.01 4.15
N GLU A 32 -11.21 -2.11 4.71
CA GLU A 32 -10.33 -0.95 4.89
C GLU A 32 -9.70 -0.52 3.55
N LEU A 33 -10.26 0.53 2.94
CA LEU A 33 -9.74 1.14 1.71
C LEU A 33 -8.49 1.98 2.00
N VAL A 34 -7.35 1.58 1.46
CA VAL A 34 -6.04 2.23 1.63
C VAL A 34 -5.83 3.34 0.60
N ALA A 35 -6.13 3.04 -0.67
CA ALA A 35 -5.84 3.96 -1.77
C ALA A 35 -6.73 3.67 -2.99
N THR A 36 -6.72 4.62 -3.93
CA THR A 36 -7.23 4.42 -5.29
C THR A 36 -6.13 4.80 -6.27
N ILE A 37 -5.71 3.85 -7.10
CA ILE A 37 -4.70 4.03 -8.13
C ILE A 37 -5.44 4.45 -9.41
N PRO A 38 -5.18 5.65 -9.97
CA PRO A 38 -5.88 6.12 -11.15
C PRO A 38 -5.75 5.16 -12.34
N VAL A 39 -4.52 4.67 -12.59
CA VAL A 39 -4.21 3.67 -13.62
C VAL A 39 -3.14 2.72 -13.07
N LEU A 40 -3.46 1.44 -12.93
CA LEU A 40 -2.45 0.40 -12.74
C LEU A 40 -1.96 -0.07 -14.11
N ALA A 41 -0.67 0.09 -14.37
CA ALA A 41 -0.07 -0.24 -15.67
C ALA A 41 0.05 -1.75 -15.89
N MET A 42 0.42 -2.15 -17.11
CA MET A 42 0.69 -3.56 -17.43
C MET A 42 1.93 -4.09 -16.71
N SER A 43 2.88 -3.21 -16.40
CA SER A 43 4.03 -3.52 -15.55
C SER A 43 3.85 -2.87 -14.18
N TYR A 44 3.99 -3.65 -13.12
CA TYR A 44 3.94 -3.17 -11.74
C TYR A 44 4.67 -4.13 -10.80
N LYS A 45 5.05 -3.61 -9.63
CA LYS A 45 5.55 -4.40 -8.49
C LYS A 45 4.84 -3.96 -7.23
N ILE A 46 4.45 -4.92 -6.42
CA ILE A 46 3.85 -4.72 -5.11
C ILE A 46 4.76 -5.42 -4.11
N SER A 47 5.15 -4.71 -3.05
CA SER A 47 5.92 -5.27 -1.93
C SER A 47 5.28 -4.85 -0.62
N PHE A 48 5.19 -5.77 0.34
CA PHE A 48 4.75 -5.46 1.71
C PHE A 48 5.23 -6.54 2.67
N ASP A 49 5.27 -6.20 3.95
CA ASP A 49 5.52 -7.17 5.01
C ASP A 49 4.19 -7.60 5.64
N LEU A 50 4.02 -8.91 5.82
CA LEU A 50 2.83 -9.55 6.37
C LEU A 50 3.18 -10.33 7.62
N LYS A 51 2.39 -10.16 8.69
CA LYS A 51 2.50 -10.92 9.94
C LYS A 51 1.14 -11.51 10.30
N PRO A 52 0.84 -12.76 9.89
CA PRO A 52 -0.38 -13.45 10.30
C PRO A 52 -0.29 -13.86 11.77
N LYS A 53 -1.38 -13.80 12.53
CA LYS A 53 -1.43 -14.16 13.96
C LYS A 53 -2.16 -15.48 14.19
N LEU A 54 -3.24 -15.71 13.45
CA LEU A 54 -4.08 -16.90 13.58
C LEU A 54 -4.69 -17.28 12.24
N TYR A 55 -4.72 -18.58 11.91
CA TYR A 55 -5.45 -19.08 10.76
C TYR A 55 -6.83 -19.61 11.16
N SER A 56 -7.88 -19.03 10.59
CA SER A 56 -9.28 -19.38 10.86
C SER A 56 -9.92 -20.02 9.62
N TYR A 57 -10.91 -20.90 9.82
CA TYR A 57 -11.53 -21.68 8.76
C TYR A 57 -12.18 -20.80 7.69
N GLY A 58 -11.94 -21.13 6.42
CA GLY A 58 -12.49 -20.41 5.27
C GLY A 58 -11.49 -19.43 4.65
N PHE A 59 -11.97 -18.56 3.75
CA PHE A 59 -11.14 -17.52 3.15
C PHE A 59 -11.04 -16.31 4.07
N HIS A 60 -9.82 -15.88 4.34
CA HIS A 60 -9.53 -14.72 5.18
C HIS A 60 -8.66 -13.72 4.42
N SER A 61 -9.20 -12.53 4.16
CA SER A 61 -8.63 -11.53 3.23
C SER A 61 -7.48 -10.76 3.86
N VAL A 62 -6.43 -10.57 3.05
CA VAL A 62 -5.19 -9.85 3.40
C VAL A 62 -5.06 -8.56 2.61
N LEU A 63 -5.11 -8.64 1.28
CA LEU A 63 -4.86 -7.50 0.39
C LEU A 63 -5.63 -7.72 -0.90
N HIS A 64 -6.33 -6.69 -1.38
CA HIS A 64 -7.15 -6.80 -2.59
C HIS A 64 -7.07 -5.52 -3.42
N PHE A 65 -6.50 -5.65 -4.61
CA PHE A 65 -6.51 -4.63 -5.65
C PHE A 65 -7.64 -4.97 -6.63
N THR A 66 -8.60 -4.07 -6.81
CA THR A 66 -9.84 -4.36 -7.55
C THR A 66 -10.32 -3.17 -8.37
N VAL A 67 -10.86 -3.44 -9.56
CA VAL A 67 -11.57 -2.43 -10.38
C VAL A 67 -13.01 -2.19 -9.93
N GLY A 68 -13.54 -3.00 -9.01
CA GLY A 68 -14.85 -2.75 -8.42
C GLY A 68 -15.47 -3.90 -7.64
N ASN A 69 -15.51 -5.10 -8.23
CA ASN A 69 -16.19 -6.26 -7.64
C ASN A 69 -15.19 -7.30 -7.11
N ASP A 70 -15.70 -8.41 -6.59
CA ASP A 70 -14.87 -9.51 -6.09
C ASP A 70 -14.29 -10.39 -7.21
N VAL A 71 -15.11 -10.83 -8.18
CA VAL A 71 -14.67 -11.83 -9.19
C VAL A 71 -15.49 -11.81 -10.50
N SER A 72 -16.22 -10.74 -10.74
CA SER A 72 -17.15 -10.61 -11.87
C SER A 72 -16.42 -10.36 -13.19
N GLU A 73 -15.38 -9.53 -13.18
CA GLU A 73 -14.71 -9.01 -14.37
C GLU A 73 -13.20 -9.31 -14.36
N TYR A 74 -12.57 -9.21 -15.53
CA TYR A 74 -11.11 -9.22 -15.61
C TYR A 74 -10.58 -7.92 -15.01
N GLY A 75 -9.79 -8.03 -13.93
CA GLY A 75 -9.32 -6.87 -13.17
C GLY A 75 -9.80 -6.84 -11.72
N ASP A 76 -10.87 -7.57 -11.38
CA ASP A 76 -11.42 -7.56 -10.02
C ASP A 76 -10.42 -8.06 -8.97
N ARG A 77 -9.55 -9.02 -9.31
CA ARG A 77 -8.55 -9.60 -8.40
C ARG A 77 -7.13 -9.34 -8.88
N THR A 78 -6.60 -8.13 -8.73
CA THR A 78 -5.40 -7.65 -9.45
C THR A 78 -4.26 -7.10 -8.57
N PRO A 79 -3.62 -7.92 -7.71
CA PRO A 79 -4.02 -9.24 -7.26
C PRO A 79 -4.96 -9.16 -6.04
N ALA A 80 -5.51 -10.31 -5.66
CA ALA A 80 -6.24 -10.48 -4.41
C ALA A 80 -5.71 -11.69 -3.62
N LEU A 81 -5.53 -11.49 -2.31
CA LEU A 81 -4.74 -12.37 -1.45
C LEU A 81 -5.56 -12.76 -0.21
N TRP A 82 -5.59 -14.06 0.08
CA TRP A 82 -6.25 -14.63 1.25
C TRP A 82 -5.41 -15.72 1.88
N PHE A 83 -5.63 -16.01 3.16
CA PHE A 83 -5.35 -17.34 3.69
C PHE A 83 -6.60 -18.21 3.59
N ARG A 84 -6.39 -19.50 3.37
CA ARG A 84 -7.47 -20.48 3.28
C ARG A 84 -7.06 -21.79 3.96
N PRO A 85 -7.18 -21.92 5.30
CA PRO A 85 -6.97 -23.19 5.97
C PRO A 85 -8.21 -24.10 5.81
N TYR A 86 -7.97 -25.33 5.34
CA TYR A 86 -8.92 -26.45 5.41
C TYR A 86 -8.45 -27.57 6.35
N GLU A 87 -9.41 -28.37 6.80
CA GLU A 87 -9.23 -29.48 7.75
C GLU A 87 -8.31 -30.60 7.22
N SER A 88 -8.08 -30.71 5.90
CA SER A 88 -7.36 -31.85 5.33
C SER A 88 -6.18 -31.48 4.40
N ASN A 89 -5.24 -30.66 4.88
CA ASN A 89 -3.90 -30.40 4.28
C ASN A 89 -3.75 -29.19 3.35
N TYR A 90 -4.79 -28.41 3.11
CA TYR A 90 -4.68 -27.17 2.35
C TYR A 90 -4.69 -25.99 3.32
N LYS A 91 -3.53 -25.72 3.94
CA LYS A 91 -3.30 -24.47 4.67
C LYS A 91 -2.43 -23.61 3.77
N GLY A 92 -3.08 -22.80 2.92
CA GLY A 92 -2.37 -22.09 1.87
C GLY A 92 -2.56 -20.58 1.96
N PHE A 93 -1.53 -19.86 1.53
CA PHE A 93 -1.64 -18.50 1.07
C PHE A 93 -2.14 -18.52 -0.38
N HIS A 94 -3.39 -18.11 -0.57
CA HIS A 94 -4.09 -18.10 -1.85
C HIS A 94 -3.94 -16.71 -2.48
N ILE A 95 -3.35 -16.64 -3.67
CA ILE A 95 -3.25 -15.43 -4.48
C ILE A 95 -4.07 -15.65 -5.75
N SER A 96 -4.88 -14.67 -6.13
CA SER A 96 -5.57 -14.66 -7.43
C SER A 96 -5.17 -13.43 -8.24
N ALA A 97 -5.00 -13.62 -9.54
CA ALA A 97 -4.61 -12.59 -10.50
C ALA A 97 -5.30 -12.80 -11.86
N PRO A 98 -5.47 -11.74 -12.68
CA PRO A 98 -5.92 -11.85 -14.05
C PRO A 98 -4.74 -12.26 -14.96
N ILE A 99 -4.60 -13.57 -15.22
CA ILE A 99 -3.48 -14.13 -15.99
C ILE A 99 -4.02 -14.89 -17.20
N ASN A 100 -3.47 -14.62 -18.39
CA ASN A 100 -3.78 -15.33 -19.64
C ASN A 100 -5.27 -15.31 -20.03
N GLY A 101 -6.02 -14.27 -19.65
CA GLY A 101 -7.46 -14.17 -19.90
C GLY A 101 -8.33 -14.93 -18.88
N ASN A 102 -7.73 -15.63 -17.92
CA ASN A 102 -8.43 -16.11 -16.73
C ASN A 102 -8.48 -14.99 -15.69
N LYS A 103 -9.66 -14.41 -15.47
CA LYS A 103 -9.88 -13.32 -14.50
C LYS A 103 -9.59 -13.69 -13.04
N ASN A 104 -9.51 -14.98 -12.71
CA ASN A 104 -9.36 -15.49 -11.34
C ASN A 104 -8.37 -16.67 -11.31
N ARG A 105 -7.19 -16.50 -11.92
CA ARG A 105 -6.14 -17.51 -11.88
C ARG A 105 -5.67 -17.66 -10.44
N GLY A 106 -6.05 -18.75 -9.78
CA GLY A 106 -5.63 -19.07 -8.41
C GLY A 106 -4.23 -19.68 -8.37
N ILE A 107 -3.40 -19.17 -7.45
CA ILE A 107 -2.07 -19.64 -7.09
C ILE A 107 -2.08 -19.96 -5.60
N PHE A 108 -1.54 -21.12 -5.24
CA PHE A 108 -1.49 -21.60 -3.87
C PHE A 108 -0.03 -21.74 -3.44
N ILE A 109 0.33 -21.08 -2.35
CA ILE A 109 1.63 -21.19 -1.68
C ILE A 109 1.38 -21.73 -0.27
N ASP A 110 2.36 -22.39 0.33
CA ASP A 110 2.29 -22.85 1.72
C ASP A 110 1.99 -21.70 2.70
N THR A 111 1.52 -22.04 3.90
CA THR A 111 1.33 -21.06 4.97
C THR A 111 2.62 -20.31 5.31
N LEU A 112 2.43 -19.06 5.74
CA LEU A 112 3.52 -18.26 6.30
C LEU A 112 3.65 -18.52 7.82
N PRO A 113 4.83 -18.29 8.42
CA PRO A 113 4.99 -18.40 9.86
C PRO A 113 4.10 -17.39 10.61
N LEU A 114 3.40 -17.86 11.65
CA LEU A 114 2.61 -16.99 12.52
C LEU A 114 3.52 -16.09 13.38
N ASN A 115 3.08 -14.87 13.63
CA ASN A 115 3.73 -13.85 14.45
C ASN A 115 5.14 -13.43 13.96
N VAL A 116 5.48 -13.75 12.72
CA VAL A 116 6.75 -13.37 12.08
C VAL A 116 6.47 -12.52 10.85
N TRP A 117 7.19 -11.41 10.71
CA TRP A 117 7.14 -10.60 9.49
C TRP A 117 7.72 -11.39 8.31
N THR A 118 6.91 -11.55 7.27
CA THR A 118 7.28 -12.19 6.01
C THR A 118 7.10 -11.18 4.89
N ASN A 119 8.15 -10.95 4.11
CA ASN A 119 8.04 -10.09 2.94
C ASN A 119 7.34 -10.83 1.80
N VAL A 120 6.29 -10.22 1.27
CA VAL A 120 5.55 -10.68 0.10
C VAL A 120 5.81 -9.71 -1.04
N PHE A 121 6.33 -10.23 -2.13
CA PHE A 121 6.59 -9.47 -3.35
C PHE A 121 5.82 -10.10 -4.51
N ILE A 122 5.05 -9.28 -5.23
CA ILE A 122 4.30 -9.69 -6.42
C ILE A 122 4.67 -8.73 -7.53
N SER A 123 4.94 -9.24 -8.73
CA SER A 123 5.16 -8.39 -9.89
C SER A 123 4.52 -8.94 -11.14
N GLN A 124 4.16 -8.02 -12.04
CA GLN A 124 3.99 -8.29 -13.45
C GLN A 124 4.98 -7.39 -14.18
N GLN A 125 5.90 -7.95 -14.94
CA GLN A 125 6.93 -7.16 -15.60
C GLN A 125 7.16 -7.63 -17.02
N ARG A 126 7.42 -6.68 -17.92
CA ARG A 126 7.92 -6.98 -19.26
C ARG A 126 9.37 -7.46 -19.17
N VAL A 127 9.60 -8.72 -19.55
CA VAL A 127 10.92 -9.35 -19.67
C VAL A 127 11.14 -9.67 -21.14
N VAL A 128 12.05 -8.91 -21.77
CA VAL A 128 12.25 -8.91 -23.22
C VAL A 128 10.93 -8.56 -23.92
N ASP A 129 10.21 -9.54 -24.47
CA ASP A 129 8.96 -9.34 -25.22
C ASP A 129 7.73 -9.99 -24.59
N ASN A 130 7.87 -10.58 -23.40
CA ASN A 130 6.76 -11.22 -22.68
C ASN A 130 6.53 -10.54 -21.33
N TYR A 131 5.28 -10.50 -20.88
CA TYR A 131 4.98 -10.14 -19.49
C TYR A 131 5.04 -11.40 -18.63
N VAL A 132 5.68 -11.30 -17.47
CA VAL A 132 5.84 -12.40 -16.52
C VAL A 132 5.25 -11.99 -15.18
N PHE A 133 4.29 -12.77 -14.70
CA PHE A 133 3.74 -12.62 -13.35
C PHE A 133 4.57 -13.46 -12.38
N THR A 134 5.03 -12.87 -11.28
CA THR A 134 5.95 -13.49 -10.32
C THR A 134 5.51 -13.23 -8.89
N ILE A 135 5.63 -14.25 -8.04
CA ILE A 135 5.45 -14.13 -6.58
C ILE A 135 6.72 -14.59 -5.89
N LYS A 136 7.23 -13.78 -4.95
CA LYS A 136 8.35 -14.11 -4.09
C LYS A 136 7.96 -13.98 -2.63
N ILE A 137 8.43 -14.90 -1.80
CA ILE A 137 8.27 -14.91 -0.35
C ILE A 137 9.66 -14.82 0.27
N ASN A 138 9.93 -13.78 1.06
CA ASN A 138 11.26 -13.48 1.60
C ASN A 138 12.37 -13.52 0.53
N GLY A 139 12.09 -12.94 -0.64
CA GLY A 139 13.01 -12.91 -1.79
C GLY A 139 13.13 -14.23 -2.57
N THR A 140 12.63 -15.35 -2.04
CA THR A 140 12.63 -16.65 -2.73
C THR A 140 11.48 -16.74 -3.73
N ASN A 141 11.77 -17.15 -4.96
CA ASN A 141 10.74 -17.34 -5.99
C ASN A 141 9.79 -18.48 -5.63
N ALA A 142 8.52 -18.15 -5.39
CA ALA A 142 7.47 -19.12 -5.06
C ALA A 142 6.61 -19.47 -6.28
N PHE A 143 6.44 -18.54 -7.22
CA PHE A 143 5.65 -18.75 -8.44
C PHE A 143 6.11 -17.84 -9.57
N SER A 144 6.05 -18.33 -10.81
CA SER A 144 6.23 -17.51 -12.01
C SER A 144 5.45 -18.10 -13.19
N GLU A 145 4.73 -17.26 -13.94
CA GLU A 145 3.97 -17.66 -15.13
C GLU A 145 3.99 -16.51 -16.16
N ASN A 146 4.14 -16.84 -17.45
CA ASN A 146 3.99 -15.85 -18.52
C ASN A 146 2.52 -15.39 -18.59
N ASN A 147 2.29 -14.08 -18.63
CA ASN A 147 0.98 -13.48 -18.92
C ASN A 147 0.97 -12.92 -20.35
N THR A 148 0.22 -13.59 -21.22
CA THR A 148 0.05 -13.22 -22.64
C THR A 148 -1.07 -12.21 -22.87
N LYS A 149 -1.89 -11.93 -21.85
CA LYS A 149 -2.99 -10.95 -21.90
C LYS A 149 -2.93 -9.95 -20.73
N PRO A 150 -1.80 -9.28 -20.49
CA PRO A 150 -1.73 -8.21 -19.51
C PRO A 150 -2.60 -7.03 -19.95
N GLN A 151 -3.16 -6.29 -19.00
CA GLN A 151 -4.00 -5.12 -19.27
C GLN A 151 -3.67 -3.98 -18.31
N LYS A 152 -3.98 -2.75 -18.72
CA LYS A 152 -4.05 -1.61 -17.81
C LYS A 152 -5.43 -1.61 -17.15
N PHE A 153 -5.49 -1.17 -15.90
CA PHE A 153 -6.73 -1.10 -15.14
C PHE A 153 -6.91 0.29 -14.56
N ASP A 154 -8.09 0.88 -14.79
CA ASP A 154 -8.42 2.20 -14.28
C ASP A 154 -9.09 2.11 -12.90
N ASN A 155 -8.90 3.15 -12.09
CA ASN A 155 -9.56 3.32 -10.78
C ASN A 155 -9.42 2.12 -9.83
N VAL A 156 -8.24 1.51 -9.80
CA VAL A 156 -7.98 0.33 -8.96
C VAL A 156 -8.01 0.72 -7.48
N LYS A 157 -8.95 0.17 -6.74
CA LYS A 157 -9.06 0.31 -5.29
C LYS A 157 -8.14 -0.69 -4.60
N VAL A 158 -7.43 -0.24 -3.58
CA VAL A 158 -6.54 -1.06 -2.77
C VAL A 158 -7.12 -1.22 -1.37
N PHE A 159 -7.46 -2.44 -0.98
CA PHE A 159 -7.99 -2.76 0.33
C PHE A 159 -6.97 -3.56 1.16
N ALA A 160 -6.75 -3.15 2.42
CA ALA A 160 -6.05 -3.92 3.43
C ALA A 160 -7.05 -4.83 4.14
N SER A 161 -7.38 -5.94 3.49
CA SER A 161 -8.54 -6.80 3.72
C SER A 161 -9.81 -6.26 3.05
N ASP A 162 -10.34 -7.06 2.12
CA ASP A 162 -11.46 -6.68 1.26
C ASP A 162 -12.81 -6.66 2.01
N PRO A 163 -13.87 -6.09 1.40
CA PRO A 163 -15.21 -6.06 2.00
C PRO A 163 -16.02 -7.34 1.81
N TRP A 164 -15.52 -8.35 1.08
CA TRP A 164 -16.28 -9.54 0.69
C TRP A 164 -16.01 -10.76 1.58
N TYR A 165 -14.81 -10.84 2.15
CA TYR A 165 -14.37 -11.95 3.01
C TYR A 165 -14.00 -11.46 4.41
N PRO A 166 -14.11 -12.32 5.44
CA PRO A 166 -13.59 -12.03 6.77
C PRO A 166 -12.12 -11.60 6.72
N SER A 167 -11.71 -10.67 7.58
CA SER A 167 -10.31 -10.28 7.63
C SER A 167 -9.42 -11.40 8.19
N GLN A 168 -8.23 -11.52 7.65
CA GLN A 168 -7.16 -12.30 8.26
C GLN A 168 -6.74 -11.66 9.59
N ASP A 169 -6.66 -12.45 10.65
CA ASP A 169 -6.04 -12.00 11.90
C ASP A 169 -4.54 -11.83 11.68
N GLY A 170 -4.09 -10.58 11.62
CA GLY A 170 -2.73 -10.22 11.29
C GLY A 170 -2.56 -8.74 11.00
N SER A 171 -1.33 -8.38 10.64
CA SER A 171 -0.95 -7.02 10.33
C SER A 171 -0.11 -6.97 9.06
N ILE A 172 -0.15 -5.83 8.36
CA ILE A 172 0.75 -5.49 7.27
C ILE A 172 1.51 -4.19 7.56
N LYS A 173 2.63 -3.98 6.88
CA LYS A 173 3.36 -2.71 6.84
C LYS A 173 4.18 -2.61 5.55
N ASN A 174 4.74 -1.43 5.26
CA ASN A 174 5.59 -1.21 4.08
C ASN A 174 4.92 -1.60 2.75
N LEU A 175 3.61 -1.31 2.59
CA LEU A 175 2.92 -1.56 1.33
C LEU A 175 3.35 -0.52 0.30
N ILE A 176 4.11 -0.97 -0.68
CA ILE A 176 4.72 -0.16 -1.72
C ILE A 176 4.27 -0.68 -3.08
N LEU A 177 3.90 0.24 -3.96
CA LEU A 177 3.63 0.00 -5.38
C LEU A 177 4.69 0.73 -6.21
N GLU A 178 5.38 0.00 -7.09
CA GLU A 178 6.15 0.59 -8.20
C GLU A 178 5.37 0.32 -9.49
N ASN A 179 4.85 1.38 -10.11
CA ASN A 179 3.92 1.29 -11.23
C ASN A 179 4.56 1.76 -12.55
N GLY A 180 4.20 1.09 -13.64
CA GLY A 180 4.67 1.42 -14.98
C GLY A 180 6.01 0.82 -15.35
N GLU A 181 6.45 1.12 -16.57
CA GLU A 181 7.79 0.81 -17.09
C GLU A 181 8.70 2.06 -17.03
N PRO A 182 10.03 1.91 -17.12
CA PRO A 182 10.93 3.06 -17.17
C PRO A 182 10.54 4.04 -18.28
N GLY A 183 10.27 5.29 -17.90
CA GLY A 183 9.84 6.35 -18.80
C GLY A 183 8.32 6.55 -18.88
N GLU A 184 7.50 5.67 -18.32
CA GLU A 184 6.06 5.94 -18.16
C GLU A 184 5.82 6.99 -17.07
N THR A 185 4.95 7.96 -17.37
CA THR A 185 4.46 8.95 -16.40
C THR A 185 3.02 8.63 -16.06
N LEU A 186 2.77 8.24 -14.80
CA LEU A 186 1.45 7.86 -14.29
C LEU A 186 1.10 8.75 -13.09
N ALA A 187 -0.19 9.02 -12.91
CA ALA A 187 -0.67 9.73 -11.74
C ALA A 187 -0.44 8.88 -10.48
N LYS A 188 -0.02 9.52 -9.39
CA LYS A 188 0.18 8.87 -8.09
C LYS A 188 -1.13 8.30 -7.53
N ALA A 189 -1.01 7.27 -6.71
CA ALA A 189 -2.15 6.73 -5.98
C ALA A 189 -2.77 7.80 -5.05
N VAL A 190 -4.10 7.93 -5.10
CA VAL A 190 -4.87 8.78 -4.19
C VAL A 190 -5.11 8.00 -2.91
N LEU A 191 -4.32 8.30 -1.90
CA LEU A 191 -4.40 7.68 -0.60
C LEU A 191 -5.70 8.07 0.14
N LYS A 192 -6.30 7.14 0.88
CA LYS A 192 -7.48 7.42 1.73
C LYS A 192 -7.04 7.80 3.13
N SER A 193 -7.30 9.06 3.48
CA SER A 193 -6.95 9.64 4.77
C SER A 193 -7.87 9.14 5.88
N LYS A 194 -7.42 8.14 6.65
CA LYS A 194 -7.86 8.01 8.06
C LYS A 194 -6.78 8.44 9.05
N TYR A 195 -5.51 8.41 8.65
CA TYR A 195 -4.37 8.52 9.58
C TYR A 195 -3.25 9.45 9.11
N PHE A 196 -3.37 10.09 7.93
CA PHE A 196 -2.38 11.03 7.44
C PHE A 196 -3.04 12.09 6.57
N VAL A 197 -2.47 13.28 6.62
CA VAL A 197 -2.75 14.40 5.72
C VAL A 197 -1.56 14.51 4.79
N TYR A 198 -1.81 14.55 3.50
CA TYR A 198 -0.77 14.78 2.51
C TYR A 198 -1.22 15.92 1.59
N ASN A 199 -0.47 17.02 1.63
CA ASN A 199 -0.66 18.15 0.73
C ASN A 199 0.65 18.34 -0.05
N GLU A 200 0.61 18.08 -1.36
CA GLU A 200 1.76 18.26 -2.26
C GLU A 200 1.86 19.68 -2.83
N VAL A 201 0.87 20.52 -2.59
CA VAL A 201 0.82 21.88 -3.12
C VAL A 201 1.41 22.85 -2.10
N GLU A 202 2.21 23.81 -2.57
CA GLU A 202 2.70 24.91 -1.73
C GLU A 202 1.51 25.71 -1.20
N GLU A 203 1.36 25.74 0.13
CA GLU A 203 0.33 26.51 0.81
C GLU A 203 0.90 27.81 1.37
N THR A 204 0.25 28.93 1.06
CA THR A 204 0.59 30.21 1.70
C THR A 204 0.05 30.23 3.12
N LEU A 205 0.93 30.43 4.10
CA LEU A 205 0.54 30.59 5.51
C LEU A 205 -0.37 31.81 5.68
N LYS A 206 -1.61 31.59 6.14
CA LYS A 206 -2.60 32.62 6.43
C LYS A 206 -3.48 32.20 7.60
N LYS A 207 -3.99 33.19 8.35
CA LYS A 207 -4.89 32.95 9.48
C LYS A 207 -6.18 32.27 9.01
N ASN A 208 -6.72 31.36 9.82
CA ASN A 208 -7.97 30.62 9.56
C ASN A 208 -7.94 29.79 8.26
N ASN A 209 -6.79 29.18 7.94
CA ASN A 209 -6.67 28.26 6.81
C ASN A 209 -6.77 26.80 7.30
N VAL A 210 -7.92 26.17 7.09
CA VAL A 210 -8.07 24.73 7.34
C VAL A 210 -7.45 23.97 6.17
N VAL A 211 -6.27 23.40 6.37
CA VAL A 211 -5.57 22.63 5.34
C VAL A 211 -6.00 21.16 5.29
N ALA A 212 -6.53 20.64 6.39
CA ALA A 212 -7.06 19.28 6.46
C ALA A 212 -7.93 19.04 7.70
N ILE A 213 -8.73 17.98 7.64
CA ILE A 213 -9.49 17.45 8.77
C ILE A 213 -9.09 15.99 8.94
N LEU A 214 -8.55 15.68 10.13
CA LEU A 214 -8.25 14.31 10.53
C LEU A 214 -9.47 13.72 11.25
N SER A 215 -9.96 12.56 10.80
CA SER A 215 -11.03 11.85 11.52
C SER A 215 -10.58 11.33 12.88
N LYS A 216 -9.27 11.08 13.04
CA LYS A 216 -8.63 10.66 14.27
C LYS A 216 -7.14 10.98 14.20
N LEU A 217 -6.55 11.39 15.32
CA LEU A 217 -5.10 11.43 15.52
C LEU A 217 -4.77 10.41 16.62
N GLU A 218 -3.93 9.42 16.30
CA GLU A 218 -3.51 8.40 17.27
C GLU A 218 -2.47 8.97 18.26
N GLN A 219 -2.21 8.26 19.36
CA GLN A 219 -1.24 8.71 20.37
C GLN A 219 0.20 8.80 19.85
N LEU A 220 0.53 8.01 18.83
CA LEU A 220 1.82 8.05 18.15
C LEU A 220 1.59 8.63 16.76
N PHE A 221 2.25 9.73 16.47
CA PHE A 221 2.17 10.42 15.18
C PHE A 221 3.50 11.08 14.85
N ASP A 222 3.76 11.19 13.55
CA ASP A 222 4.87 11.97 13.00
C ASP A 222 4.32 13.15 12.22
N ILE A 223 4.87 14.33 12.45
CA ILE A 223 4.57 15.54 11.67
C ILE A 223 5.84 15.99 10.98
N TYR A 224 5.77 16.10 9.65
CA TYR A 224 6.84 16.62 8.82
C TYR A 224 6.25 17.56 7.78
N PHE A 225 6.89 18.71 7.59
CA PHE A 225 6.56 19.68 6.56
C PHE A 225 7.81 20.51 6.25
N ASP A 226 7.91 20.94 5.00
CA ASP A 226 8.89 21.95 4.60
C ASP A 226 8.32 23.35 4.90
N LEU A 227 9.17 24.22 5.44
CA LEU A 227 8.79 25.60 5.77
C LEU A 227 9.69 26.59 5.05
N LYS A 228 9.09 27.42 4.21
CA LYS A 228 9.75 28.54 3.54
C LYS A 228 9.37 29.86 4.22
N LEU A 229 10.35 30.52 4.83
CA LEU A 229 10.16 31.81 5.51
C LEU A 229 10.49 32.97 4.57
N ASN A 230 9.53 33.87 4.34
CA ASN A 230 9.72 35.03 3.47
C ASN A 230 10.13 36.30 4.23
N SER A 231 9.70 36.45 5.49
CA SER A 231 10.01 37.62 6.33
C SER A 231 9.74 37.32 7.81
N PHE A 232 10.36 38.09 8.69
CA PHE A 232 10.11 38.05 10.14
C PHE A 232 9.36 39.30 10.60
N SER A 233 8.65 39.19 11.72
CA SER A 233 7.89 40.29 12.33
C SER A 233 7.68 40.01 13.81
N ASP A 234 7.41 41.04 14.60
CA ASP A 234 7.15 40.91 16.04
C ASP A 234 5.88 40.10 16.36
N GLY A 235 5.91 39.41 17.51
CA GLY A 235 4.82 38.60 18.03
C GLY A 235 4.87 37.11 17.63
N PHE A 236 4.00 36.30 18.23
CA PHE A 236 3.88 34.87 17.91
C PHE A 236 3.04 34.64 16.65
N ARG A 237 3.48 33.71 15.80
CA ARG A 237 2.75 33.25 14.60
C ARG A 237 2.76 31.73 14.53
N SER A 238 1.60 31.12 14.32
CA SER A 238 1.49 29.67 14.10
C SER A 238 1.88 29.30 12.66
N VAL A 239 2.56 28.17 12.51
CA VAL A 239 2.84 27.55 11.20
C VAL A 239 1.80 26.46 10.93
N ILE A 240 1.62 25.56 11.89
CA ILE A 240 0.60 24.52 11.88
C ILE A 240 -0.04 24.45 13.27
N HIS A 241 -1.35 24.24 13.32
CA HIS A 241 -2.11 24.12 14.56
C HIS A 241 -3.08 22.95 14.42
N PHE A 242 -2.88 21.92 15.24
CA PHE A 242 -3.80 20.80 15.35
C PHE A 242 -4.76 21.09 16.50
N THR A 243 -6.06 21.00 16.24
CA THR A 243 -7.10 21.30 17.21
C THR A 243 -8.33 20.43 16.97
N ILE A 244 -9.08 20.19 18.04
CA ILE A 244 -10.41 19.55 18.00
C ILE A 244 -11.55 20.57 17.88
N GLY A 245 -11.23 21.88 17.77
CA GLY A 245 -12.20 22.94 17.46
C GLY A 245 -11.88 24.30 18.09
N GLU A 246 -11.01 24.35 19.10
CA GLU A 246 -10.73 25.55 19.89
C GLU A 246 -9.23 25.92 19.89
N ASP A 247 -8.87 27.08 20.45
CA ASP A 247 -7.47 27.52 20.49
C ASP A 247 -6.65 26.84 21.60
N ASN A 248 -7.11 26.91 22.85
CA ASN A 248 -6.40 26.36 24.02
C ASN A 248 -7.33 26.08 25.21
N SER A 249 -8.59 25.77 24.94
CA SER A 249 -9.63 25.69 25.95
C SER A 249 -9.74 24.30 26.57
N ILE A 250 -9.45 23.25 25.79
CA ILE A 250 -9.59 21.85 26.19
C ILE A 250 -8.39 21.01 25.79
N TYR A 251 -8.18 19.90 26.51
CA TYR A 251 -7.17 18.91 26.14
C TYR A 251 -7.46 18.35 24.75
N GLY A 252 -6.49 18.46 23.84
CA GLY A 252 -6.67 18.18 22.41
C GLY A 252 -6.64 19.44 21.54
N ASP A 253 -6.68 20.63 22.14
CA ASP A 253 -6.28 21.87 21.47
C ASP A 253 -4.74 22.00 21.48
N ARG A 254 -4.14 22.36 20.33
CA ARG A 254 -2.69 22.52 20.11
C ARG A 254 -1.86 21.23 20.23
N ILE A 255 -2.14 20.22 19.40
CA ILE A 255 -1.36 18.97 19.38
C ILE A 255 -0.09 19.10 18.49
N PRO A 256 1.10 18.58 18.91
CA PRO A 256 1.46 18.13 20.26
C PRO A 256 1.53 19.32 21.22
N GLY A 257 0.85 19.20 22.36
CA GLY A 257 0.79 20.20 23.42
C GLY A 257 0.91 19.55 24.78
#